data_AF-A7S9H5-F1
#
_entry.id   AF-A7S9H5-F1
#
_cell.length_a   1.000
_cell.length_b   1.000
_cell.length_c   1.000
_cell.angle_alpha   90.00
_cell.angle_beta   90.00
_cell.angle_gamma   90.00
#
_symmetry.space_group_name_H-M   'P 1'
#
loop_
_entity.id
_entity.type
_entity.pdbx_description
1 polymer ?
#
loop_
_entity_poly.entity_id
_entity_poly.type
_entity_poly.pdbx_seq_one_letter_code
_entity_poly.pdbx_strand_id
1 'polypeptide(L)'
;DGGYSQWSPWTPCSRSCQAGVVSRHRICNSPAPSSGGKDCSNLGQGFEQMPCFLDADCPATGNWSRWSDWTECTRSCGGGVQFRMRMRSCTNPTPQFGGSDCSVLGPETQTERCMINTCPGW
;
A
#
# COMPACT_ATOMS: atom_id res chain seq x y z
N ASP A 1 -32.35 33.55 -0.39
CA ASP A 1 -31.73 32.25 -0.03
C ASP A 1 -31.23 31.55 -1.28
N GLY A 2 -30.15 30.79 -1.16
CA GLY A 2 -29.62 29.99 -2.26
C GLY A 2 -30.36 28.67 -2.44
N GLY A 3 -30.18 28.06 -3.61
CA GLY A 3 -30.69 26.74 -3.96
C GLY A 3 -29.60 25.86 -4.55
N TYR A 4 -29.67 24.56 -4.28
CA TYR A 4 -28.76 23.60 -4.91
C TYR A 4 -29.11 23.41 -6.38
N SER A 5 -28.07 23.21 -7.21
CA SER A 5 -28.19 22.63 -8.54
C SER A 5 -28.79 21.23 -8.47
N GLN A 6 -29.12 20.69 -9.64
CA GLN A 6 -29.30 19.25 -9.77
C GLN A 6 -28.03 18.51 -9.33
N TRP A 7 -28.22 17.30 -8.81
CA TRP A 7 -27.12 16.40 -8.51
C TRP A 7 -26.34 16.06 -9.78
N SER A 8 -25.02 15.95 -9.65
CA SER A 8 -24.20 15.30 -10.65
C SER A 8 -24.62 13.82 -10.81
N PRO A 9 -24.30 13.18 -11.95
CA PRO A 9 -24.26 11.73 -11.99
C PRO A 9 -23.34 11.17 -10.90
N TRP A 10 -23.58 9.91 -10.53
CA TRP A 10 -22.65 9.17 -9.68
C TRP A 10 -21.32 8.94 -10.41
N THR A 11 -20.21 9.03 -9.68
CA THR A 11 -18.90 8.62 -10.18
C THR A 11 -18.87 7.10 -10.42
N PRO A 12 -17.93 6.59 -11.22
CA PRO A 12 -17.52 5.19 -11.13
C PRO A 12 -17.08 4.81 -9.71
N CYS A 13 -17.02 3.51 -9.43
CA CYS A 13 -16.53 3.00 -8.15
C CYS A 13 -15.07 3.44 -7.93
N SER A 14 -14.74 3.90 -6.73
CA SER A 14 -13.41 4.42 -6.38
C SER A 14 -12.30 3.37 -6.46
N ARG A 15 -12.66 2.10 -6.47
CA ARG A 15 -11.76 0.96 -6.66
C ARG A 15 -12.25 0.13 -7.84
N SER A 16 -11.31 -0.51 -8.52
CA SER A 16 -11.58 -1.44 -9.62
C SER A 16 -11.75 -2.89 -9.16
N CYS A 17 -11.75 -3.13 -7.84
CA CYS A 17 -11.82 -4.45 -7.22
C CYS A 17 -12.53 -4.33 -5.86
N GLN A 18 -13.29 -5.38 -5.50
CA GLN A 18 -13.98 -5.52 -4.22
C GLN A 18 -14.74 -4.25 -3.79
N ALA A 19 -14.67 -3.88 -2.51
CA ALA A 19 -15.41 -2.77 -1.93
C ALA A 19 -14.76 -1.42 -2.21
N GLY A 20 -15.54 -0.47 -2.73
CA GLY A 20 -15.17 0.93 -2.93
C GLY A 20 -16.35 1.87 -2.62
N VAL A 21 -16.28 3.10 -3.09
CA VAL A 21 -17.36 4.09 -2.97
C VAL A 21 -17.65 4.77 -4.30
N VAL A 22 -18.92 5.07 -4.54
CA VAL A 22 -19.37 6.04 -5.57
C VAL A 22 -19.74 7.34 -4.88
N SER A 23 -19.52 8.46 -5.55
CA SER A 23 -19.85 9.78 -5.01
C SER A 23 -20.62 10.63 -6.01
N ARG A 24 -21.36 11.62 -5.52
CA ARG A 24 -21.97 12.68 -6.33
C ARG A 24 -22.00 13.98 -5.56
N HIS A 25 -22.15 15.09 -6.27
CA HIS A 25 -22.17 16.43 -5.69
C HIS A 25 -23.24 17.31 -6.30
N ARG A 26 -23.62 18.37 -5.58
CA ARG A 26 -24.49 19.46 -6.05
C ARG A 26 -23.96 20.78 -5.49
N ILE A 27 -24.18 21.87 -6.21
CA ILE A 27 -23.56 23.16 -5.91
C ILE A 27 -24.66 24.17 -5.56
N CYS A 28 -24.42 25.02 -4.55
CA CYS A 28 -25.37 26.05 -4.14
C CYS A 28 -25.35 27.26 -5.10
N ASN A 29 -25.86 27.08 -6.32
CA ASN A 29 -25.82 28.09 -7.37
C ASN A 29 -27.14 28.23 -8.16
N SER A 30 -28.21 27.58 -7.72
CA SER A 30 -29.50 27.52 -8.43
C SER A 30 -30.68 27.94 -7.53
N PRO A 31 -30.80 29.23 -7.14
CA PRO A 31 -29.88 30.34 -7.41
C PRO A 31 -28.72 30.41 -6.41
N ALA A 32 -27.68 31.18 -6.72
CA ALA A 32 -26.64 31.50 -5.75
C ALA A 32 -27.21 32.40 -4.63
N PRO A 33 -26.78 32.24 -3.36
CA PRO A 33 -27.15 33.16 -2.29
C PRO A 33 -26.74 34.60 -2.64
N SER A 34 -27.66 35.56 -2.47
CA SER A 34 -27.41 36.98 -2.71
C SER A 34 -28.09 37.86 -1.66
N SER A 35 -27.63 39.11 -1.51
CA SER A 35 -28.25 40.13 -0.65
C SER A 35 -28.49 39.70 0.80
N GLY A 36 -27.55 38.95 1.39
CA GLY A 36 -27.68 38.42 2.75
C GLY A 36 -28.57 37.17 2.88
N GLY A 37 -28.98 36.57 1.76
CA GLY A 37 -29.71 35.30 1.75
C GLY A 37 -28.87 34.14 2.29
N LYS A 38 -29.55 33.14 2.87
CA LYS A 38 -28.92 31.95 3.44
C LYS A 38 -28.25 31.09 2.37
N ASP A 39 -27.21 30.37 2.76
CA ASP A 39 -26.62 29.31 1.95
C ASP A 39 -27.54 28.07 1.88
N CYS A 40 -27.09 27.02 1.21
CA CYS A 40 -27.86 25.79 1.05
C CYS A 40 -27.68 24.78 2.19
N SER A 41 -27.00 25.15 3.28
CA SER A 41 -26.66 24.22 4.37
C SER A 41 -27.91 23.66 5.07
N ASN A 42 -29.02 24.41 5.05
CA ASN A 42 -30.32 23.98 5.55
C ASN A 42 -31.09 23.03 4.60
N LEU A 43 -30.66 22.88 3.34
CA LEU A 43 -31.26 21.99 2.34
C LEU A 43 -30.57 20.61 2.30
N GLY A 44 -29.69 20.35 3.26
CA GLY A 44 -28.90 19.13 3.37
C GLY A 44 -27.50 19.25 2.75
N GLN A 45 -26.80 18.12 2.65
CA GLN A 45 -25.42 18.08 2.21
C GLN A 45 -25.29 18.32 0.70
N GLY A 46 -24.21 18.97 0.28
CA GLY A 46 -23.84 19.15 -1.13
C GLY A 46 -23.08 17.95 -1.72
N PHE A 47 -22.87 16.91 -0.92
CA PHE A 47 -22.06 15.74 -1.26
C PHE A 47 -22.70 14.48 -0.70
N GLU A 48 -22.59 13.38 -1.45
CA GLU A 48 -23.13 12.09 -1.05
C GLU A 48 -22.20 10.97 -1.51
N GLN A 49 -22.11 9.92 -0.70
CA GLN A 49 -21.38 8.69 -1.01
C GLN A 49 -22.21 7.46 -0.70
N MET A 50 -22.02 6.41 -1.50
CA MET A 50 -22.58 5.08 -1.26
C MET A 50 -21.53 4.00 -1.55
N PRO A 51 -21.59 2.84 -0.86
CA PRO A 51 -20.70 1.73 -1.14
C PRO A 51 -20.99 1.15 -2.54
N CYS A 52 -19.93 0.67 -3.18
CA CYS A 52 -19.99 -0.18 -4.38
C CYS A 52 -19.15 -1.43 -4.15
N PHE A 53 -19.56 -2.54 -4.75
CA PHE A 53 -18.87 -3.83 -4.66
C PHE A 53 -18.66 -4.38 -6.06
N LEU A 54 -17.41 -4.74 -6.37
CA LEU A 54 -17.01 -5.35 -7.64
C LEU A 54 -16.51 -6.78 -7.39
N ASP A 55 -16.80 -7.69 -8.31
CA ASP A 55 -16.44 -9.11 -8.18
C ASP A 55 -14.94 -9.39 -8.36
N ALA A 56 -14.19 -8.45 -8.93
CA ALA A 56 -12.75 -8.61 -9.13
C ALA A 56 -11.98 -8.57 -7.81
N ASP A 57 -11.06 -9.52 -7.62
CA ASP A 57 -10.12 -9.53 -6.51
C ASP A 57 -9.08 -8.41 -6.62
N CYS A 58 -8.65 -7.90 -5.47
CA CYS A 58 -7.68 -6.81 -5.44
C CYS A 58 -6.25 -7.33 -5.51
N PRO A 59 -5.39 -6.77 -6.38
CA PRO A 59 -3.97 -7.07 -6.39
C PRO A 59 -3.35 -6.84 -5.01
N ALA A 60 -2.70 -7.87 -4.47
CA ALA A 60 -1.90 -7.75 -3.26
C ALA A 60 -0.42 -7.74 -3.65
N THR A 61 0.25 -6.61 -3.46
CA THR A 61 1.69 -6.51 -3.71
C THR A 61 2.45 -7.23 -2.61
N GLY A 62 3.38 -8.10 -3.01
CA GLY A 62 4.19 -8.85 -2.06
C GLY A 62 5.16 -7.95 -1.30
N ASN A 63 5.48 -8.36 -0.09
CA ASN A 63 6.55 -7.76 0.67
C ASN A 63 7.34 -8.82 1.44
N TRP A 64 8.58 -8.48 1.73
CA TRP A 64 9.52 -9.37 2.38
C TRP A 64 9.08 -9.67 3.82
N SER A 65 9.23 -10.93 4.20
CA SER A 65 9.27 -11.33 5.60
C SER A 65 10.44 -10.64 6.31
N ARG A 66 10.46 -10.76 7.65
CA ARG A 66 11.70 -10.49 8.38
C ARG A 66 12.81 -11.38 7.83
N TRP A 67 14.02 -10.84 7.84
CA TRP A 67 15.21 -11.64 7.60
C TRP A 67 15.31 -12.75 8.64
N SER A 68 15.81 -13.91 8.22
CA SER A 68 16.34 -14.93 9.10
C SER A 68 17.51 -14.37 9.90
N ASP A 69 17.88 -15.08 10.96
CA ASP A 69 19.18 -14.88 11.58
C ASP A 69 20.30 -15.14 10.55
N TRP A 70 21.43 -14.49 10.80
CA TRP A 70 22.66 -14.80 10.08
C TRP A 70 23.08 -16.22 10.38
N THR A 71 23.50 -16.96 9.35
CA THR A 71 24.22 -18.21 9.56
C THR A 71 25.54 -17.95 10.28
N GLU A 72 26.07 -18.99 10.91
CA GLU A 72 27.45 -18.97 11.34
C GLU A 72 28.38 -18.76 10.15
N CYS A 73 29.57 -18.22 10.43
CA CYS A 73 30.63 -18.15 9.43
C CYS A 73 31.06 -19.55 9.05
N THR A 74 31.41 -19.76 7.79
CA THR A 74 31.82 -21.07 7.26
C THR A 74 32.98 -21.75 8.01
N ARG A 75 33.77 -21.02 8.82
CA ARG A 75 34.78 -21.54 9.76
C ARG A 75 34.89 -20.65 11.01
N SER A 76 35.42 -21.19 12.11
CA SER A 76 35.67 -20.47 13.37
C SER A 76 37.06 -19.81 13.48
N CYS A 77 38.06 -20.27 12.71
CA CYS A 77 39.38 -19.66 12.57
C CYS A 77 40.13 -20.20 11.32
N GLY A 78 41.24 -19.57 10.92
CA GLY A 78 42.13 -20.03 9.84
C GLY A 78 42.28 -19.02 8.68
N GLY A 79 43.23 -19.23 7.78
CA GLY A 79 43.46 -18.35 6.62
C GLY A 79 42.34 -18.44 5.56
N GLY A 80 41.92 -17.31 5.00
CA GLY A 80 40.94 -17.19 3.91
C GLY A 80 39.73 -16.30 4.24
N VAL A 81 39.03 -15.80 3.22
CA VAL A 81 37.80 -14.99 3.38
C VAL A 81 36.63 -15.91 3.74
N GLN A 82 35.92 -15.61 4.84
CA GLN A 82 34.74 -16.35 5.30
C GLN A 82 33.46 -15.54 5.06
N PHE A 83 32.32 -16.21 4.91
CA PHE A 83 31.03 -15.58 4.66
C PHE A 83 29.94 -16.09 5.61
N ARG A 84 28.97 -15.22 5.88
CA ARG A 84 27.69 -15.54 6.50
C ARG A 84 26.55 -15.14 5.56
N MET A 85 25.43 -15.83 5.66
CA MET A 85 24.25 -15.57 4.84
C MET A 85 23.00 -15.39 5.69
N ARG A 86 22.04 -14.65 5.19
CA ARG A 86 20.67 -14.63 5.72
C ARG A 86 19.68 -14.56 4.57
N MET A 87 18.47 -15.05 4.82
CA MET A 87 17.42 -15.17 3.81
C MET A 87 16.13 -14.53 4.30
N ARG A 88 15.26 -14.14 3.39
CA ARG A 88 13.89 -13.67 3.66
C ARG A 88 12.98 -14.25 2.59
N SER A 89 11.68 -14.29 2.83
CA SER A 89 10.72 -14.84 1.87
C SER A 89 9.66 -13.81 1.52
N CYS A 90 9.15 -13.83 0.29
CA CYS A 90 8.14 -12.88 -0.18
C CYS A 90 6.73 -13.30 0.29
N THR A 91 6.51 -13.24 1.60
CA THR A 91 5.32 -13.82 2.26
C THR A 91 4.64 -12.86 3.24
N ASN A 92 5.11 -11.62 3.36
CA ASN A 92 4.57 -10.67 4.33
C ASN A 92 4.22 -9.30 3.70
N PRO A 93 3.20 -9.24 2.82
CA PRO A 93 2.31 -10.33 2.43
C PRO A 93 2.82 -11.10 1.19
N THR A 94 2.20 -12.25 0.90
CA THR A 94 2.43 -12.97 -0.37
C THR A 94 1.76 -12.20 -1.51
N PRO A 95 2.41 -12.03 -2.67
CA PRO A 95 1.77 -11.46 -3.85
C PRO A 95 0.53 -12.25 -4.27
N GLN A 96 -0.56 -11.58 -4.61
CA GLN A 96 -1.79 -12.22 -5.11
C GLN A 96 -2.46 -11.38 -6.20
N PHE A 97 -3.29 -12.04 -7.00
CA PHE A 97 -4.18 -11.41 -7.99
C PHE A 97 -3.47 -10.40 -8.92
N GLY A 98 -2.28 -10.76 -9.40
CA GLY A 98 -1.47 -9.90 -10.28
C GLY A 98 -0.70 -8.78 -9.57
N GLY A 99 -0.66 -8.78 -8.23
CA GLY A 99 0.21 -7.89 -7.46
C GLY A 99 1.69 -8.21 -7.67
N SER A 100 2.54 -7.18 -7.59
CA SER A 100 3.97 -7.31 -7.89
C SER A 100 4.69 -8.18 -6.85
N ASP A 101 5.72 -8.89 -7.29
CA ASP A 101 6.59 -9.65 -6.40
C ASP A 101 7.59 -8.75 -5.65
N CYS A 102 8.38 -9.36 -4.76
CA CYS A 102 9.33 -8.62 -3.93
C CYS A 102 10.66 -8.29 -4.64
N SER A 103 10.84 -8.66 -5.91
CA SER A 103 12.11 -8.46 -6.63
C SER A 103 12.51 -6.98 -6.71
N VAL A 104 11.52 -6.09 -6.81
CA VAL A 104 11.69 -4.63 -6.82
C VAL A 104 12.15 -4.06 -5.47
N LEU A 105 12.04 -4.83 -4.38
CA LEU A 105 12.42 -4.44 -3.01
C LEU A 105 13.83 -4.95 -2.63
N GLY A 106 14.56 -5.56 -3.57
CA GLY A 106 15.90 -6.10 -3.39
C GLY A 106 15.93 -7.62 -3.24
N PRO A 107 17.11 -8.21 -2.98
CA PRO A 107 17.32 -9.65 -3.10
C PRO A 107 16.71 -10.47 -1.96
N GLU A 108 16.43 -11.75 -2.23
CA GLU A 108 15.96 -12.74 -1.24
C GLU A 108 17.05 -13.13 -0.25
N THR A 109 18.30 -13.15 -0.69
CA THR A 109 19.46 -13.58 0.08
C THR A 109 20.44 -12.42 0.24
N GLN A 110 21.02 -12.28 1.42
CA GLN A 110 22.16 -11.41 1.65
C GLN A 110 23.36 -12.21 2.13
N THR A 111 24.54 -11.87 1.60
CA THR A 111 25.81 -12.48 1.98
C THR A 111 26.78 -11.39 2.46
N GLU A 112 27.43 -11.63 3.59
CA GLU A 112 28.41 -10.72 4.17
C GLU A 112 29.69 -11.47 4.55
N ARG A 113 30.84 -10.78 4.52
CA ARG A 113 32.11 -11.35 4.99
C ARG A 113 32.16 -11.35 6.51
N CYS A 114 32.75 -12.40 7.06
CA CYS A 114 33.12 -12.45 8.47
C CYS A 114 34.56 -11.95 8.67
N MET A 115 34.79 -11.13 9.69
CA MET A 115 36.15 -10.83 10.16
C MET A 115 36.57 -11.89 11.16
N ILE A 116 37.46 -12.80 10.76
CA ILE A 116 37.95 -13.86 11.64
C ILE A 116 39.46 -13.71 11.79
N ASN A 117 39.93 -13.71 13.04
CA ASN A 117 41.34 -13.65 13.36
C ASN A 117 42.04 -14.98 13.04
N THR A 118 43.35 -14.93 12.87
CA THR A 118 44.21 -16.12 12.76
C THR A 118 44.01 -17.03 13.99
N CYS A 119 43.93 -18.36 13.79
CA CYS A 119 43.78 -19.30 14.92
C CYS A 119 44.97 -19.13 15.89
N PRO A 120 44.76 -19.16 17.22
CA PRO A 120 45.86 -19.22 18.17
C PRO A 120 46.53 -20.59 18.08
N GLY A 121 47.81 -20.64 17.64
CA GLY A 121 48.62 -21.85 17.62
C GLY A 121 49.36 -22.18 16.31
N TRP A 122 49.63 -21.19 15.45
CA TRP A 122 50.58 -21.34 14.33
C TRP A 122 51.99 -20.95 14.78
#